data_AF-A0AAQ3W7R8-F1
#
_entry.id   AF-A0AAQ3W7R8-F1
#
_cell.length_a   1.000
_cell.length_b   1.000
_cell.length_c   1.000
_cell.angle_alpha   90.00
_cell.angle_beta   90.00
_cell.angle_gamma   90.00
#
_symmetry.space_group_name_H-M   'P 1'
#
loop_
_entity.id
_entity.type
_entity.pdbx_description
1 polymer ?
#
loop_
_entity_poly.entity_id
_entity_poly.type
_entity_poly.pdbx_seq_one_letter_code
_entity_poly.pdbx_strand_id
1 'polypeptide(L)'
;MFPEKIEKAFGLMEQAIGLLKRSLDTSFLDAYTENGENIIDNYQVRVLDGVPDEQTVQKLKTIYQQLQAIELEPEEMRRLSQLILLKGNKAESLQANHQLTPDSIGFLFVYLIEQLFSPEQSLKILDIATGMGNLLLTTVLNLNIAKYSVQGFGVDIDDTLLSVSATNNEWTKAAIQLFHQDGLQDLLVDPVDVAISDLPIGYYPNDEKAKEFDSAAEEGHSYAHHLLMEQAMKFVKPDGYGLFLIPTNILETEQSTYFKNWLQKNVYLQGMIQLPDELFKSVQSRKSILFVQNKGEHSEQAKEVLVAKLGSLKDPAKITQFFQQFEAWKSSNLK
;
A
#
# COMPACT_ATOMS: atom_id res chain seq x y z
N MET A 1 -17.95 -19.13 -5.71
CA MET A 1 -18.33 -20.05 -4.62
C MET A 1 -17.58 -19.73 -3.30
N PHE A 2 -17.15 -18.48 -3.12
CA PHE A 2 -16.17 -18.03 -2.11
C PHE A 2 -16.72 -17.41 -0.80
N PRO A 3 -17.98 -16.92 -0.68
CA PRO A 3 -18.40 -16.19 0.51
C PRO A 3 -18.37 -16.99 1.82
N GLU A 4 -18.80 -18.26 1.80
CA GLU A 4 -19.02 -19.03 3.04
C GLU A 4 -17.73 -19.34 3.81
N LYS A 5 -16.63 -19.67 3.10
CA LYS A 5 -15.33 -19.93 3.75
C LYS A 5 -14.78 -18.65 4.39
N ILE A 6 -14.80 -17.54 3.66
CA ILE A 6 -14.32 -16.24 4.14
C ILE A 6 -15.19 -15.74 5.30
N GLU A 7 -16.52 -15.88 5.22
CA GLU A 7 -17.44 -15.49 6.29
C GLU A 7 -17.20 -16.30 7.58
N LYS A 8 -17.03 -17.61 7.45
CA LYS A 8 -16.69 -18.47 8.59
C LYS A 8 -15.34 -18.10 9.20
N ALA A 9 -14.31 -17.93 8.38
CA ALA A 9 -12.98 -17.54 8.84
C ALA A 9 -13.01 -16.15 9.50
N PHE A 10 -13.76 -15.20 8.94
CA PHE A 10 -13.96 -13.87 9.49
C PHE A 10 -14.55 -13.90 10.90
N GLY A 11 -15.63 -14.67 11.10
CA GLY A 11 -16.25 -14.81 12.42
C GLY A 11 -15.31 -15.43 13.45
N LEU A 12 -14.48 -16.40 13.05
CA LEU A 12 -13.49 -17.04 13.91
C LEU A 12 -12.33 -16.10 14.27
N MET A 13 -11.77 -15.41 13.27
CA MET A 13 -10.69 -14.42 13.45
C MET A 13 -11.14 -13.28 14.37
N GLU A 14 -12.33 -12.73 14.14
CA GLU A 14 -12.89 -11.67 14.98
C GLU A 14 -13.03 -12.12 16.45
N GLN A 15 -13.53 -13.34 16.67
CA GLN A 15 -13.66 -13.88 18.02
C GLN A 15 -12.30 -14.07 18.70
N ALA A 16 -11.31 -14.60 17.99
CA ALA A 16 -9.96 -14.80 18.53
C ALA A 16 -9.29 -13.47 18.89
N ILE A 17 -9.30 -12.51 17.96
CA ILE A 17 -8.74 -11.16 18.18
C ILE A 17 -9.46 -10.48 19.35
N GLY A 18 -10.79 -10.58 19.43
CA GLY A 18 -11.56 -10.00 20.53
C GLY A 18 -11.27 -10.65 21.89
N LEU A 19 -10.93 -11.94 21.93
CA LEU A 19 -10.47 -12.61 23.15
C LEU A 19 -9.09 -12.11 23.56
N LEU A 20 -8.12 -12.14 22.63
CA LEU A 20 -6.75 -11.69 22.88
C LEU A 20 -6.71 -10.22 23.32
N LYS A 21 -7.43 -9.35 22.62
CA LYS A 21 -7.54 -7.92 22.96
C LYS A 21 -7.99 -7.68 24.41
N ARG A 22 -9.01 -8.40 24.86
CA ARG A 22 -9.52 -8.27 26.24
C ARG A 22 -8.57 -8.88 27.27
N SER A 23 -7.98 -10.04 26.96
CA SER A 23 -7.13 -10.74 27.91
C SER A 23 -5.76 -10.08 28.06
N LEU A 24 -5.21 -9.53 26.98
CA LEU A 24 -3.91 -8.86 26.96
C LEU A 24 -4.00 -7.36 27.26
N ASP A 25 -5.21 -6.81 27.39
CA ASP A 25 -5.48 -5.37 27.59
C ASP A 25 -4.73 -4.48 26.58
N THR A 26 -4.90 -4.79 25.29
CA THR A 26 -4.14 -4.16 24.21
C THR A 26 -5.05 -3.54 23.13
N SER A 27 -4.43 -2.84 22.17
CA SER A 27 -5.15 -2.26 21.03
C SER A 27 -5.67 -3.33 20.08
N PHE A 28 -6.57 -2.96 19.18
CA PHE A 28 -7.04 -3.88 18.14
C PHE A 28 -5.90 -4.36 17.23
N LEU A 29 -4.97 -3.47 16.82
CA LEU A 29 -3.88 -3.84 15.90
C LEU A 29 -2.84 -4.75 16.58
N ASP A 30 -2.59 -4.54 17.88
CA ASP A 30 -1.70 -5.42 18.65
C ASP A 30 -2.33 -6.80 18.83
N ALA A 31 -3.61 -6.87 19.19
CA ALA A 31 -4.32 -8.14 19.31
C ALA A 31 -4.47 -8.86 17.97
N TYR A 32 -4.59 -8.11 16.87
CA TYR A 32 -4.57 -8.63 15.51
C TYR A 32 -3.23 -9.27 15.18
N THR A 33 -2.13 -8.58 15.48
CA THR A 33 -0.76 -9.05 15.26
C THR A 33 -0.48 -10.28 16.12
N GLU A 34 -0.79 -10.26 17.40
CA GLU A 34 -0.64 -11.41 18.31
C GLU A 34 -1.44 -12.62 17.81
N ASN A 35 -2.67 -12.41 17.35
CA ASN A 35 -3.46 -13.49 16.76
C ASN A 35 -2.78 -14.07 15.50
N GLY A 36 -2.13 -13.23 14.70
CA GLY A 36 -1.38 -13.65 13.54
C GLY A 36 -0.10 -14.38 13.85
N GLU A 37 0.67 -13.93 14.83
CA GLU A 37 1.83 -14.66 15.34
C GLU A 37 1.45 -16.04 15.85
N ASN A 38 0.33 -16.16 16.58
CA ASN A 38 -0.17 -17.46 17.02
C ASN A 38 -0.52 -18.39 15.84
N ILE A 39 -1.11 -17.86 14.77
CA ILE A 39 -1.42 -18.64 13.56
C ILE A 39 -0.14 -19.06 12.83
N ILE A 40 0.84 -18.17 12.73
CA ILE A 40 2.15 -18.42 12.10
C ILE A 40 2.92 -19.48 12.90
N ASP A 41 2.87 -19.43 14.23
CA ASP A 41 3.44 -20.43 15.14
C ASP A 41 2.54 -21.68 15.26
N ASN A 42 2.10 -22.20 14.11
CA ASN A 42 1.30 -23.42 14.00
C ASN A 42 0.05 -23.43 14.90
N TYR A 43 -0.67 -22.31 14.97
CA TYR A 43 -1.88 -22.16 15.77
C TYR A 43 -1.63 -22.34 17.29
N GLN A 44 -0.42 -22.09 17.76
CA GLN A 44 -0.08 -22.12 19.17
C GLN A 44 -0.49 -20.81 19.85
N VAL A 45 -1.24 -20.90 20.95
CA VAL A 45 -1.55 -19.72 21.79
C VAL A 45 -0.33 -19.42 22.64
N ARG A 46 0.32 -18.27 22.39
CA ARG A 46 1.39 -17.76 23.25
C ARG A 46 0.81 -17.31 24.59
N VAL A 47 1.49 -17.68 25.68
CA VAL A 47 1.12 -17.29 27.05
C VAL A 47 2.36 -16.74 27.73
N LEU A 48 2.30 -15.47 28.16
CA LEU A 48 3.37 -14.78 28.87
C LEU A 48 2.85 -14.37 30.24
N ASP A 49 3.59 -14.72 31.30
CA ASP A 49 3.24 -14.42 32.69
C ASP A 49 1.79 -14.78 33.08
N GLY A 50 1.27 -15.87 32.50
CA GLY A 50 -0.09 -16.37 32.75
C GLY A 50 -1.20 -15.66 31.97
N VAL A 51 -0.86 -14.83 30.98
CA VAL A 51 -1.81 -14.11 30.12
C VAL A 51 -1.66 -14.58 28.67
N PRO A 52 -2.75 -14.96 27.96
CA PRO A 52 -4.13 -15.05 28.44
C PRO A 52 -4.34 -16.19 29.45
N ASP A 53 -5.41 -16.11 30.25
CA ASP A 53 -5.77 -17.15 31.22
C ASP A 53 -6.10 -18.51 30.57
N GLU A 54 -6.03 -19.59 31.34
CA GLU A 54 -6.25 -20.96 30.84
C GLU A 54 -7.61 -21.13 30.15
N GLN A 55 -8.66 -20.47 30.65
CA GLN A 55 -9.99 -20.55 30.06
C GLN A 55 -10.02 -19.93 28.66
N THR A 56 -9.36 -18.80 28.48
CA THR A 56 -9.23 -18.10 27.20
C THR A 56 -8.34 -18.88 26.24
N VAL A 57 -7.23 -19.45 26.72
CA VAL A 57 -6.37 -20.36 25.94
C VAL A 57 -7.20 -21.52 25.37
N GLN A 58 -8.08 -22.13 26.17
CA GLN A 58 -8.89 -23.25 25.69
C GLN A 58 -9.93 -22.84 24.64
N LYS A 59 -10.51 -21.64 24.76
CA LYS A 59 -11.39 -21.06 23.73
C LYS A 59 -10.62 -20.79 22.43
N LEU A 60 -9.44 -20.16 22.53
CA LEU A 60 -8.59 -19.87 21.38
C LEU A 60 -8.17 -21.16 20.66
N LYS A 61 -7.74 -22.20 21.38
CA LYS A 61 -7.43 -23.52 20.79
C LYS A 61 -8.60 -24.10 19.98
N THR A 62 -9.83 -23.94 20.47
CA THR A 62 -11.04 -24.42 19.78
C THR A 62 -11.33 -23.61 18.50
N ILE A 63 -11.08 -22.31 18.54
CA ILE A 63 -11.20 -21.42 17.36
C ILE A 63 -10.12 -21.77 16.33
N TYR A 64 -8.88 -21.94 16.78
CA TYR A 64 -7.73 -22.22 15.95
C TYR A 64 -7.83 -23.58 15.24
N GLN A 65 -8.34 -24.62 15.91
CA GLN A 65 -8.66 -25.90 15.26
C GLN A 65 -9.67 -25.75 14.11
N GLN A 66 -10.67 -24.86 14.28
CA GLN A 66 -11.65 -24.60 13.23
C GLN A 66 -11.07 -23.77 12.09
N LEU A 67 -10.19 -22.81 12.38
CA LEU A 67 -9.49 -22.01 11.37
C LEU A 67 -8.55 -22.88 10.53
N GLN A 68 -7.79 -23.79 11.16
CA GLN A 68 -6.89 -24.71 10.48
C GLN A 68 -7.61 -25.61 9.45
N ALA A 69 -8.90 -25.89 9.67
CA ALA A 69 -9.72 -26.67 8.74
C ALA A 69 -10.24 -25.86 7.53
N ILE A 70 -9.97 -24.54 7.46
CA ILE A 70 -10.40 -23.68 6.37
C ILE A 70 -9.18 -23.37 5.49
N GLU A 71 -9.14 -23.99 4.30
CA GLU A 71 -8.14 -23.67 3.28
C GLU A 71 -8.53 -22.37 2.57
N LEU A 72 -7.63 -21.38 2.65
CA LEU A 72 -7.71 -20.08 1.99
C LEU A 72 -6.50 -19.90 1.08
N GLU A 73 -6.76 -19.52 -0.17
CA GLU A 73 -5.73 -19.07 -1.10
C GLU A 73 -5.15 -17.70 -0.64
N PRO A 74 -3.93 -17.32 -1.04
CA PRO A 74 -3.30 -16.07 -0.62
C PRO A 74 -4.17 -14.82 -0.81
N GLU A 75 -4.87 -14.70 -1.94
CA GLU A 75 -5.77 -13.56 -2.19
C GLU A 75 -7.05 -13.61 -1.33
N GLU A 76 -7.52 -14.81 -0.96
CA GLU A 76 -8.64 -14.95 -0.01
C GLU A 76 -8.22 -14.54 1.40
N MET A 77 -7.00 -14.93 1.82
CA MET A 77 -6.41 -14.53 3.09
C MET A 77 -6.17 -13.02 3.14
N ARG A 78 -5.66 -12.40 2.06
CA ARG A 78 -5.54 -10.94 1.94
C ARG A 78 -6.90 -10.26 2.09
N ARG A 79 -7.95 -10.74 1.40
CA ARG A 79 -9.31 -10.18 1.53
C ARG A 79 -9.86 -10.31 2.95
N LEU A 80 -9.67 -11.47 3.57
CA LEU A 80 -10.05 -11.70 4.97
C LEU A 80 -9.34 -10.70 5.90
N SER A 81 -8.02 -10.52 5.73
CA SER A 81 -7.21 -9.56 6.49
C SER A 81 -7.77 -8.13 6.36
N GLN A 82 -8.05 -7.68 5.13
CA GLN A 82 -8.61 -6.36 4.85
C GLN A 82 -9.98 -6.18 5.54
N LEU A 83 -10.87 -7.18 5.46
CA LEU A 83 -12.18 -7.10 6.10
C LEU A 83 -12.09 -6.97 7.62
N ILE A 84 -11.19 -7.75 8.25
CA ILE A 84 -10.96 -7.71 9.70
C ILE A 84 -10.39 -6.35 10.11
N LEU A 85 -9.37 -5.85 9.41
CA LEU A 85 -8.76 -4.54 9.67
C LEU A 85 -9.78 -3.41 9.48
N LEU A 86 -10.58 -3.42 8.40
CA LEU A 86 -11.64 -2.44 8.18
C LEU A 86 -12.71 -2.46 9.27
N LYS A 87 -13.02 -3.62 9.84
CA LYS A 87 -13.96 -3.73 10.96
C LYS A 87 -13.37 -3.20 12.25
N GLY A 88 -12.13 -3.59 12.59
CA GLY A 88 -11.47 -3.12 13.80
C GLY A 88 -11.22 -1.61 13.78
N ASN A 89 -10.79 -1.06 12.65
CA ASN A 89 -10.53 0.38 12.49
C ASN A 89 -11.79 1.25 12.56
N LYS A 90 -12.99 0.66 12.45
CA LYS A 90 -14.25 1.36 12.74
C LYS A 90 -14.51 1.49 14.24
N ALA A 91 -14.04 0.53 15.04
CA ALA A 91 -14.16 0.55 16.49
C ALA A 91 -13.03 1.38 17.13
N GLU A 92 -11.82 1.29 16.59
CA GLU A 92 -10.63 2.04 17.01
C GLU A 92 -10.12 2.88 15.84
N SER A 93 -10.51 4.15 15.82
CA SER A 93 -10.26 5.01 14.66
C SER A 93 -8.79 5.37 14.54
N LEU A 94 -8.24 5.16 13.35
CA LEU A 94 -6.87 5.54 13.00
C LEU A 94 -6.82 6.94 12.41
N GLN A 95 -5.68 7.60 12.59
CA GLN A 95 -5.34 8.83 11.87
C GLN A 95 -5.37 8.58 10.36
N ALA A 96 -5.67 9.61 9.57
CA ALA A 96 -5.85 9.47 8.12
C ALA A 96 -4.63 8.85 7.41
N ASN A 97 -3.40 9.21 7.83
CA ASN A 97 -2.16 8.67 7.26
C ASN A 97 -1.89 7.21 7.65
N HIS A 98 -2.60 6.65 8.62
CA HIS A 98 -2.42 5.27 9.10
C HIS A 98 -3.51 4.33 8.59
N GLN A 99 -4.42 4.83 7.73
CA GLN A 99 -5.49 4.00 7.17
C GLN A 99 -4.96 3.13 6.03
N LEU A 100 -5.40 1.87 6.00
CA LEU A 100 -5.09 0.98 4.89
C LEU A 100 -5.68 1.50 3.57
N THR A 101 -4.90 1.39 2.49
CA THR A 101 -5.38 1.65 1.14
C THR A 101 -6.31 0.50 0.69
N PRO A 102 -7.57 0.76 0.31
CA PRO A 102 -8.49 -0.29 -0.14
C PRO A 102 -8.00 -1.00 -1.41
N ASP A 103 -8.29 -2.29 -1.52
CA ASP A 103 -7.92 -3.12 -2.68
C ASP A 103 -8.47 -2.62 -4.02
N SER A 104 -9.61 -1.93 -4.05
CA SER A 104 -10.09 -1.30 -5.28
C SER A 104 -9.07 -0.33 -5.91
N ILE A 105 -8.27 0.34 -5.09
CA ILE A 105 -7.17 1.18 -5.57
C ILE A 105 -5.95 0.29 -5.90
N GLY A 106 -5.66 -0.73 -5.11
CA GLY A 106 -4.61 -1.71 -5.42
C GLY A 106 -4.80 -2.39 -6.78
N PHE A 107 -6.02 -2.79 -7.14
CA PHE A 107 -6.33 -3.35 -8.46
C PHE A 107 -6.14 -2.35 -9.59
N LEU A 108 -6.37 -1.05 -9.34
CA LEU A 108 -6.05 -0.01 -10.32
C LEU A 108 -4.54 0.13 -10.51
N PHE A 109 -3.74 0.00 -9.46
CA PHE A 109 -2.28 -0.03 -9.55
C PHE A 109 -1.79 -1.27 -10.32
N VAL A 110 -2.34 -2.45 -10.04
CA VAL A 110 -2.06 -3.69 -10.79
C VAL A 110 -2.32 -3.46 -12.28
N TYR A 111 -3.49 -2.95 -12.64
CA TYR A 111 -3.83 -2.65 -14.03
C TYR A 111 -2.81 -1.69 -14.67
N LEU A 112 -2.49 -0.58 -14.01
CA LEU A 112 -1.53 0.39 -14.55
C LEU A 112 -0.15 -0.25 -14.76
N ILE A 113 0.30 -1.10 -13.84
CA ILE A 113 1.57 -1.83 -13.96
C ILE A 113 1.53 -2.82 -15.13
N GLU A 114 0.43 -3.59 -15.28
CA GLU A 114 0.25 -4.50 -16.43
C GLU A 114 0.23 -3.77 -17.77
N GLN A 115 -0.19 -2.51 -17.78
CA GLN A 115 -0.10 -1.69 -18.98
C GLN A 115 1.31 -1.18 -19.23
N LEU A 116 2.18 -1.07 -18.24
CA LEU A 116 3.52 -0.49 -18.39
C LEU A 116 4.61 -1.56 -18.62
N PHE A 117 4.39 -2.78 -18.13
CA PHE A 117 5.35 -3.87 -18.15
C PHE A 117 4.77 -5.10 -18.84
N SER A 118 5.63 -6.01 -19.30
CA SER A 118 5.19 -7.27 -19.90
C SER A 118 5.29 -8.43 -18.89
N PRO A 119 4.38 -9.43 -18.93
CA PRO A 119 4.37 -10.55 -17.98
C PRO A 119 5.66 -11.37 -17.91
N GLU A 120 6.47 -11.35 -18.97
CA GLU A 120 7.75 -12.06 -19.04
C GLU A 120 8.86 -11.42 -18.19
N GLN A 121 8.64 -10.21 -17.65
CA GLN A 121 9.61 -9.48 -16.86
C GLN A 121 9.52 -9.86 -15.37
N SER A 122 10.69 -9.99 -14.73
CA SER A 122 10.76 -9.98 -13.28
C SER A 122 10.71 -8.53 -12.80
N LEU A 123 9.76 -8.22 -11.92
CA LEU A 123 9.51 -6.88 -11.42
C LEU A 123 9.92 -6.76 -9.95
N LYS A 124 10.70 -5.73 -9.65
CA LYS A 124 10.93 -5.25 -8.29
C LYS A 124 10.04 -4.04 -8.03
N ILE A 125 9.28 -4.07 -6.93
CA ILE A 125 8.33 -3.02 -6.56
C ILE A 125 8.71 -2.46 -5.19
N LEU A 126 8.87 -1.13 -5.09
CA LEU A 126 9.09 -0.44 -3.82
C LEU A 126 7.81 0.27 -3.36
N ASP A 127 7.44 0.08 -2.09
CA ASP A 127 6.53 0.95 -1.36
C ASP A 127 7.25 1.62 -0.20
N ILE A 128 7.48 2.93 -0.35
CA ILE A 128 8.34 3.72 0.55
C ILE A 128 7.66 4.11 1.87
N ALA A 129 6.34 3.93 1.94
CA ALA A 129 5.51 4.21 3.11
C ALA A 129 4.35 3.18 3.14
N THR A 130 4.71 1.92 3.36
CA THR A 130 3.83 0.77 3.07
C THR A 130 2.66 0.62 4.04
N GLY A 131 2.74 1.22 5.22
CA GLY A 131 1.74 1.12 6.29
C GLY A 131 1.43 -0.33 6.63
N MET A 132 0.14 -0.68 6.63
CA MET A 132 -0.34 -2.04 6.86
C MET A 132 -0.05 -3.02 5.70
N GLY A 133 0.61 -2.56 4.64
CA GLY A 133 1.06 -3.37 3.51
C GLY A 133 0.00 -3.73 2.48
N ASN A 134 -1.28 -3.36 2.67
CA ASN A 134 -2.36 -3.85 1.80
C ASN A 134 -2.20 -3.43 0.32
N LEU A 135 -1.72 -2.21 0.04
CA LEU A 135 -1.46 -1.75 -1.34
C LEU A 135 -0.38 -2.63 -2.02
N LEU A 136 0.77 -2.76 -1.39
CA LEU A 136 1.88 -3.57 -1.89
C LEU A 136 1.50 -5.05 -2.00
N LEU A 137 0.81 -5.59 -0.99
CA LEU A 137 0.38 -6.98 -0.96
C LEU A 137 -0.66 -7.29 -2.04
N THR A 138 -1.67 -6.43 -2.22
CA THR A 138 -2.62 -6.54 -3.35
C THR A 138 -1.86 -6.54 -4.67
N THR A 139 -0.90 -5.64 -4.84
CA THR A 139 -0.15 -5.49 -6.08
C THR A 139 0.68 -6.74 -6.39
N VAL A 140 1.49 -7.20 -5.44
CA VAL A 140 2.37 -8.37 -5.58
C VAL A 140 1.56 -9.64 -5.85
N LEU A 141 0.52 -9.93 -5.06
CA LEU A 141 -0.27 -11.15 -5.24
C LEU A 141 -0.98 -11.19 -6.59
N ASN A 142 -1.55 -10.07 -7.04
CA ASN A 142 -2.34 -10.05 -8.27
C ASN A 142 -1.48 -10.00 -9.53
N LEU A 143 -0.31 -9.37 -9.50
CA LEU A 143 0.67 -9.49 -10.59
C LEU A 143 1.22 -10.93 -10.70
N ASN A 144 1.45 -11.62 -9.57
CA ASN A 144 1.83 -13.04 -9.60
C ASN A 144 0.72 -13.92 -10.20
N ILE A 145 -0.56 -13.65 -9.89
CA ILE A 145 -1.72 -14.31 -10.54
C ILE A 145 -1.72 -14.04 -12.05
N ALA A 146 -1.37 -12.82 -12.46
CA ALA A 146 -1.18 -12.42 -13.85
C ALA A 146 0.13 -12.93 -14.49
N LYS A 147 0.86 -13.83 -13.81
CA LYS A 147 2.08 -14.52 -14.26
C LYS A 147 3.35 -13.67 -14.33
N TYR A 148 3.36 -12.49 -13.73
CA TYR A 148 4.59 -11.76 -13.48
C TYR A 148 5.40 -12.45 -12.38
N SER A 149 6.72 -12.29 -12.39
CA SER A 149 7.58 -12.67 -11.26
C SER A 149 7.88 -11.42 -10.44
N VAL A 150 7.25 -11.27 -9.28
CA VAL A 150 7.31 -10.02 -8.52
C VAL A 150 8.01 -10.18 -7.17
N GLN A 151 8.93 -9.26 -6.87
CA GLN A 151 9.51 -9.06 -5.54
C GLN A 151 9.12 -7.66 -5.03
N GLY A 152 8.52 -7.61 -3.84
CA GLY A 152 8.14 -6.36 -3.17
C GLY A 152 9.16 -5.95 -2.10
N PHE A 153 9.30 -4.65 -1.90
CA PHE A 153 10.04 -4.02 -0.82
C PHE A 153 9.13 -2.98 -0.17
N GLY A 154 8.84 -3.13 1.12
CA GLY A 154 8.02 -2.20 1.88
C GLY A 154 8.82 -1.53 2.98
N VAL A 155 8.73 -0.21 3.10
CA VAL A 155 9.37 0.56 4.16
C VAL A 155 8.30 1.28 4.97
N ASP A 156 8.40 1.24 6.29
CA ASP A 156 7.61 2.09 7.16
C ASP A 156 8.36 2.41 8.45
N ILE A 157 8.05 3.55 9.06
CA ILE A 157 8.61 3.99 10.34
C ILE A 157 7.74 3.58 11.52
N ASP A 158 6.44 3.34 11.29
CA ASP A 158 5.49 2.92 12.32
C ASP A 158 5.59 1.39 12.53
N ASP A 159 6.03 1.01 13.72
CA ASP A 159 6.26 -0.39 14.10
C ASP A 159 4.96 -1.23 14.08
N THR A 160 3.85 -0.61 14.48
CA THR A 160 2.56 -1.25 14.64
C THR A 160 1.95 -1.54 13.27
N LEU A 161 2.00 -0.56 12.35
CA LEU A 161 1.55 -0.77 10.97
C LEU A 161 2.43 -1.79 10.24
N LEU A 162 3.75 -1.73 10.44
CA LEU A 162 4.66 -2.68 9.80
C LEU A 162 4.51 -4.10 10.36
N SER A 163 4.16 -4.25 11.64
CA SER A 163 3.87 -5.56 12.24
C SER A 163 2.61 -6.20 11.63
N VAL A 164 1.59 -5.39 11.33
CA VAL A 164 0.41 -5.84 10.55
C VAL A 164 0.82 -6.26 9.14
N SER A 165 1.67 -5.46 8.48
CA SER A 165 2.20 -5.78 7.15
C SER A 165 2.97 -7.11 7.14
N ALA A 166 3.86 -7.32 8.12
CA ALA A 166 4.63 -8.55 8.29
C ALA A 166 3.74 -9.77 8.53
N THR A 167 2.74 -9.64 9.40
CA THR A 167 1.74 -10.69 9.66
C THR A 167 1.01 -11.08 8.37
N ASN A 168 0.55 -10.10 7.61
CA ASN A 168 -0.17 -10.33 6.35
C ASN A 168 0.73 -10.97 5.29
N ASN A 169 1.99 -10.54 5.21
CA ASN A 169 2.98 -11.10 4.30
C ASN A 169 3.23 -12.59 4.58
N GLU A 170 3.43 -12.96 5.86
CA GLU A 170 3.64 -14.35 6.27
C GLU A 170 2.42 -15.23 6.02
N TRP A 171 1.21 -14.76 6.35
CA TRP A 171 -0.03 -15.50 6.09
C TRP A 171 -0.26 -15.79 4.60
N THR A 172 0.12 -14.86 3.74
CA THR A 172 -0.07 -14.96 2.28
C THR A 172 1.14 -15.55 1.56
N LYS A 173 2.28 -15.69 2.27
CA LYS A 173 3.58 -16.12 1.72
C LYS A 173 4.00 -15.28 0.52
N ALA A 174 3.70 -13.98 0.54
CA ALA A 174 4.09 -13.07 -0.53
C ALA A 174 5.61 -12.81 -0.49
N ALA A 175 6.20 -12.55 -1.66
CA ALA A 175 7.62 -12.27 -1.79
C ALA A 175 7.92 -10.80 -1.48
N ILE A 176 7.66 -10.35 -0.24
CA ILE A 176 7.88 -8.97 0.20
C ILE A 176 8.94 -8.95 1.30
N GLN A 177 9.91 -8.05 1.16
CA GLN A 177 10.86 -7.70 2.22
C GLN A 177 10.42 -6.40 2.89
N LEU A 178 10.40 -6.36 4.22
CA LEU A 178 9.94 -5.23 5.00
C LEU A 178 11.09 -4.60 5.79
N PHE A 179 11.15 -3.27 5.81
CA PHE A 179 12.17 -2.50 6.51
C PHE A 179 11.52 -1.52 7.49
N HIS A 180 11.87 -1.64 8.77
CA HIS A 180 11.46 -0.71 9.80
C HIS A 180 12.44 0.46 9.88
N GLN A 181 12.18 1.53 9.14
CA GLN A 181 13.02 2.72 9.13
C GLN A 181 12.28 3.94 8.58
N ASP A 182 12.83 5.12 8.83
CA ASP A 182 12.44 6.33 8.13
C ASP A 182 12.71 6.18 6.63
N GLY A 183 11.64 6.22 5.82
CA GLY A 183 11.70 6.08 4.37
C GLY A 183 12.53 7.17 3.68
N LEU A 184 12.76 8.32 4.33
CA LEU A 184 13.60 9.40 3.79
C LEU A 184 15.09 9.25 4.07
N GLN A 185 15.49 8.20 4.81
CA GLN A 185 16.89 7.83 4.98
C GLN A 185 17.38 6.96 3.83
N ASP A 186 18.68 6.69 3.80
CA ASP A 186 19.27 5.75 2.86
C ASP A 186 18.71 4.35 3.13
N LEU A 187 18.23 3.69 2.07
CA LEU A 187 17.64 2.36 2.14
C LEU A 187 18.62 1.34 1.59
N LEU A 188 18.71 0.18 2.23
CA LEU A 188 19.42 -0.99 1.67
C LEU A 188 18.50 -1.78 0.75
N VAL A 189 17.97 -1.10 -0.28
CA VAL A 189 17.07 -1.66 -1.30
C VAL A 189 17.76 -1.57 -2.66
N ASP A 190 17.78 -2.68 -3.39
CA ASP A 190 18.26 -2.70 -4.77
C ASP A 190 17.42 -1.78 -5.66
N PRO A 191 17.97 -1.23 -6.76
CA PRO A 191 17.16 -0.49 -7.73
C PRO A 191 15.94 -1.29 -8.20
N VAL A 192 14.77 -0.63 -8.20
CA VAL A 192 13.47 -1.23 -8.49
C VAL A 192 12.92 -0.80 -9.86
N ASP A 193 11.95 -1.54 -10.39
CA ASP A 193 11.33 -1.23 -11.70
C ASP A 193 10.19 -0.23 -11.55
N VAL A 194 9.45 -0.32 -10.45
CA VAL A 194 8.34 0.58 -10.13
C VAL A 194 8.30 0.93 -8.64
N ALA A 195 8.07 2.21 -8.35
CA ALA A 195 7.68 2.65 -7.02
C ALA A 195 6.16 2.86 -6.96
N ILE A 196 5.52 2.37 -5.91
CA ILE A 196 4.10 2.59 -5.61
C ILE A 196 3.99 3.12 -4.18
N SER A 197 3.07 4.03 -3.88
CA SER A 197 2.80 4.32 -2.46
C SER A 197 1.51 5.10 -2.26
N ASP A 198 0.87 4.90 -1.11
CA ASP A 198 -0.15 5.80 -0.58
C ASP A 198 0.47 6.76 0.43
N LEU A 199 0.86 7.94 -0.04
CA LEU A 199 1.81 8.76 0.70
C LEU A 199 1.16 9.47 1.89
N PRO A 200 1.84 9.50 3.06
CA PRO A 200 1.38 10.24 4.22
C PRO A 200 1.44 11.75 3.95
N ILE A 201 0.36 12.45 4.25
CA ILE A 201 0.24 13.90 4.00
C ILE A 201 0.53 14.65 5.29
N GLY A 202 1.54 15.51 5.26
CA GLY A 202 1.99 16.27 6.42
C GLY A 202 3.41 16.77 6.24
N TYR A 203 4.01 17.18 7.36
CA TYR A 203 5.36 17.71 7.43
C TYR A 203 6.35 16.62 7.85
N TYR A 204 7.53 16.62 7.24
CA TYR A 204 8.66 15.82 7.70
C TYR A 204 9.43 16.60 8.76
N PRO A 205 9.69 16.03 9.96
CA PRO A 205 10.23 16.79 11.09
C PRO A 205 11.75 17.02 11.05
N ASN A 206 12.50 16.33 10.18
CA ASN A 206 13.96 16.44 10.12
C ASN A 206 14.39 17.35 8.96
N ASP A 207 14.53 18.64 9.26
CA ASP A 207 14.87 19.67 8.27
C ASP A 207 16.27 19.52 7.69
N GLU A 208 17.24 19.00 8.46
CA GLU A 208 18.60 18.79 7.96
C GLU A 208 18.64 17.71 6.88
N LYS A 209 17.92 16.60 7.10
CA LYS A 209 17.78 15.56 6.07
C LYS A 209 16.98 16.05 4.87
N ALA A 210 15.93 16.86 5.10
CA ALA A 210 15.11 17.41 4.03
C ALA A 210 15.93 18.22 3.02
N LYS A 211 16.96 18.97 3.45
CA LYS A 211 17.82 19.79 2.57
C LYS A 211 18.56 19.00 1.47
N GLU A 212 18.64 17.68 1.59
CA GLU A 212 19.27 16.81 0.59
C GLU A 212 18.36 16.52 -0.62
N PHE A 213 17.13 17.04 -0.62
CA PHE A 213 16.11 16.78 -1.62
C PHE A 213 15.82 18.04 -2.46
N ASP A 214 15.63 17.85 -3.76
CA ASP A 214 15.27 18.94 -4.69
C ASP A 214 13.86 19.49 -4.44
N SER A 215 12.98 18.69 -3.85
CA SER A 215 11.60 19.04 -3.49
C SER A 215 11.46 19.67 -2.09
N ALA A 216 12.57 19.94 -1.41
CA ALA A 216 12.59 20.54 -0.08
C ALA A 216 12.16 22.01 -0.09
N ALA A 217 11.45 22.42 0.96
CA ALA A 217 11.12 23.82 1.19
C ALA A 217 12.34 24.59 1.73
N GLU A 218 12.48 25.86 1.32
CA GLU A 218 13.55 26.74 1.80
C GLU A 218 13.33 27.22 3.25
N GLU A 219 12.07 27.32 3.68
CA GLU A 219 11.68 27.75 5.02
C GLU A 219 10.67 26.77 5.65
N GLY A 220 10.82 26.53 6.96
CA GLY A 220 9.96 25.63 7.72
C GLY A 220 10.14 24.15 7.36
N HIS A 221 9.21 23.32 7.83
CA HIS A 221 9.24 21.89 7.55
C HIS A 221 8.82 21.60 6.11
N SER A 222 9.52 20.70 5.45
CA SER A 222 9.16 20.21 4.12
C SER A 222 7.99 19.23 4.17
N TYR A 223 7.16 19.20 3.12
CA TYR A 223 6.08 18.23 2.99
C TYR A 223 6.62 16.81 2.78
N ALA A 224 6.27 15.90 3.69
CA ALA A 224 6.76 14.52 3.69
C ALA A 224 6.43 13.79 2.37
N HIS A 225 5.21 13.95 1.85
CA HIS A 225 4.77 13.35 0.58
C HIS A 225 5.54 13.85 -0.64
N HIS A 226 6.09 15.07 -0.63
CA HIS A 226 6.98 15.52 -1.72
C HIS A 226 8.31 14.79 -1.66
N LEU A 227 8.94 14.81 -0.47
CA LEU A 227 10.23 14.19 -0.24
C LEU A 227 10.19 12.67 -0.48
N LEU A 228 9.12 12.00 -0.05
CA LEU A 228 8.96 10.55 -0.16
C LEU A 228 8.79 10.11 -1.63
N MET A 229 8.10 10.90 -2.46
CA MET A 229 8.08 10.63 -3.92
C MET A 229 9.47 10.75 -4.51
N GLU A 230 10.18 11.83 -4.20
CA GLU A 230 11.54 12.03 -4.69
C GLU A 230 12.45 10.87 -4.25
N GLN A 231 12.39 10.48 -2.97
CA GLN A 231 13.16 9.39 -2.44
C GLN A 231 12.84 8.07 -3.13
N ALA A 232 11.56 7.73 -3.27
CA ALA A 232 11.15 6.51 -3.95
C ALA A 232 11.68 6.48 -5.40
N MET A 233 11.60 7.60 -6.12
CA MET A 233 12.11 7.69 -7.49
C MET A 233 13.64 7.61 -7.58
N LYS A 234 14.40 7.96 -6.54
CA LYS A 234 15.87 7.73 -6.51
C LYS A 234 16.22 6.24 -6.57
N PHE A 235 15.35 5.35 -6.09
CA PHE A 235 15.52 3.90 -6.17
C PHE A 235 14.93 3.27 -7.43
N VAL A 236 14.09 3.99 -8.18
CA VAL A 236 13.56 3.50 -9.45
C VAL A 236 14.66 3.55 -10.50
N LYS A 237 14.81 2.47 -11.28
CA LYS A 237 15.78 2.41 -12.38
C LYS A 237 15.50 3.52 -13.42
N PRO A 238 16.50 3.92 -14.24
CA PRO A 238 16.24 4.69 -15.45
C PRO A 238 15.12 4.03 -16.27
N ASP A 239 14.27 4.84 -16.88
CA ASP A 239 13.08 4.42 -17.64
C ASP A 239 11.94 3.75 -16.82
N GLY A 240 12.18 3.46 -15.54
CA GLY A 240 11.18 2.91 -14.62
C GLY A 240 10.14 3.94 -14.18
N TYR A 241 9.09 3.46 -13.51
CA TYR A 241 7.88 4.25 -13.24
C TYR A 241 7.60 4.47 -11.74
N GLY A 242 6.85 5.53 -11.45
CA GLY A 242 6.29 5.81 -10.13
C GLY A 242 4.78 6.01 -10.22
N LEU A 243 4.03 5.37 -9.32
CA LEU A 243 2.59 5.52 -9.15
C LEU A 243 2.30 5.91 -7.70
N PHE A 244 1.81 7.13 -7.47
CA PHE A 244 1.64 7.62 -6.09
C PHE A 244 0.24 8.15 -5.85
N LEU A 245 -0.41 7.71 -4.78
CA LEU A 245 -1.62 8.37 -4.31
C LEU A 245 -1.25 9.64 -3.56
N ILE A 246 -1.70 10.77 -4.11
CA ILE A 246 -1.40 12.10 -3.59
C ILE A 246 -2.65 12.98 -3.57
N PRO A 247 -2.67 14.09 -2.81
CA PRO A 247 -3.80 15.02 -2.81
C PRO A 247 -4.01 15.61 -4.21
N THR A 248 -5.25 15.69 -4.67
CA THR A 248 -5.54 16.19 -6.03
C THR A 248 -5.03 17.62 -6.28
N ASN A 249 -4.87 18.42 -5.24
CA ASN A 249 -4.35 19.78 -5.32
C ASN A 249 -2.83 19.88 -5.13
N ILE A 250 -2.05 18.79 -5.27
CA ILE A 250 -0.60 18.79 -4.99
C ILE A 250 0.17 19.90 -5.73
N LEU A 251 -0.26 20.23 -6.96
CA LEU A 251 0.33 21.28 -7.81
C LEU A 251 -0.10 22.70 -7.43
N GLU A 252 -0.96 22.86 -6.44
CA GLU A 252 -1.55 24.14 -5.99
C GLU A 252 -1.29 24.41 -4.51
N THR A 253 -0.52 23.55 -3.83
CA THR A 253 -0.15 23.71 -2.42
C THR A 253 0.89 24.81 -2.22
N GLU A 254 1.09 25.24 -0.97
CA GLU A 254 2.09 26.24 -0.59
C GLU A 254 3.51 25.85 -1.03
N GLN A 255 3.88 24.57 -0.90
CA GLN A 255 5.18 24.04 -1.31
C GLN A 255 5.20 23.50 -2.76
N SER A 256 4.17 23.79 -3.57
CA SER A 256 4.05 23.25 -4.93
C SER A 256 5.16 23.69 -5.88
N THR A 257 5.78 24.85 -5.63
CA THR A 257 6.92 25.34 -6.43
C THR A 257 8.11 24.39 -6.34
N TYR A 258 8.49 23.95 -5.13
CA TYR A 258 9.60 23.00 -4.92
C TYR A 258 9.31 21.65 -5.56
N PHE A 259 8.08 21.16 -5.42
CA PHE A 259 7.65 19.92 -6.06
C PHE A 259 7.70 19.98 -7.59
N LYS A 260 7.24 21.08 -8.20
CA LYS A 260 7.31 21.28 -9.65
C LYS A 260 8.75 21.36 -10.16
N ASN A 261 9.64 21.99 -9.39
CA ASN A 261 11.07 22.04 -9.72
C ASN A 261 11.68 20.63 -9.76
N TRP A 262 11.39 19.80 -8.75
CA TRP A 262 11.79 18.39 -8.74
C TRP A 262 11.23 17.63 -9.95
N LEU A 263 9.93 17.77 -10.25
CA LEU A 263 9.29 17.12 -11.40
C LEU A 263 10.02 17.46 -12.71
N GLN A 264 10.26 18.75 -12.98
CA GLN A 264 10.92 19.20 -14.21
C GLN A 264 12.37 18.69 -14.32
N LYS A 265 13.08 18.70 -13.20
CA LYS A 265 14.51 18.35 -13.15
C LYS A 265 14.73 16.85 -13.26
N ASN A 266 13.97 16.03 -12.54
CA ASN A 266 14.34 14.64 -12.27
C ASN A 266 13.52 13.59 -13.01
N VAL A 267 12.24 13.86 -13.29
CA VAL A 267 11.32 12.87 -13.86
C VAL A 267 10.55 13.42 -15.07
N TYR A 268 9.82 12.55 -15.76
CA TYR A 268 8.78 12.93 -16.70
C TYR A 268 7.42 12.76 -16.03
N LEU A 269 6.57 13.79 -16.11
CA LEU A 269 5.20 13.72 -15.60
C LEU A 269 4.33 13.08 -16.68
N GLN A 270 4.00 11.81 -16.54
CA GLN A 270 3.26 11.09 -17.56
C GLN A 270 1.75 11.26 -17.41
N GLY A 271 1.25 11.36 -16.17
CA GLY A 271 -0.17 11.52 -15.96
C GLY A 271 -0.60 11.85 -14.54
N MET A 272 -1.86 12.26 -14.44
CA MET A 272 -2.57 12.43 -13.19
C MET A 272 -4.01 11.90 -13.36
N ILE A 273 -4.36 10.95 -12.52
CA ILE A 273 -5.63 10.23 -12.58
C ILE A 273 -6.41 10.52 -11.30
N GLN A 274 -7.41 11.40 -11.40
CA GLN A 274 -8.28 11.71 -10.27
C GLN A 274 -9.19 10.52 -9.95
N LEU A 275 -9.15 10.08 -8.69
CA LEU A 275 -10.01 9.01 -8.20
C LEU A 275 -11.46 9.51 -8.01
N PRO A 276 -12.46 8.60 -8.00
CA PRO A 276 -13.85 8.96 -7.81
C PRO A 276 -14.09 9.72 -6.50
N ASP A 277 -14.86 10.80 -6.57
CA ASP A 277 -15.13 11.67 -5.42
C ASP A 277 -15.81 10.92 -4.26
N GLU A 278 -16.56 9.85 -4.56
CA GLU A 278 -17.27 9.00 -3.60
C GLU A 278 -16.39 8.19 -2.65
N LEU A 279 -15.08 8.09 -2.94
CA LEU A 279 -14.13 7.40 -2.05
C LEU A 279 -13.72 8.25 -0.84
N PHE A 280 -13.97 9.57 -0.90
CA PHE A 280 -13.44 10.51 0.07
C PHE A 280 -14.56 11.26 0.78
N LYS A 281 -14.40 11.46 2.10
CA LYS A 281 -15.40 12.15 2.94
C LYS A 281 -15.49 13.64 2.64
N SER A 282 -14.43 14.25 2.14
CA SER A 282 -14.32 15.69 1.86
C SER A 282 -13.57 15.97 0.57
N VAL A 283 -13.74 17.19 0.03
CA VAL A 283 -12.99 17.64 -1.16
C VAL A 283 -11.49 17.69 -0.89
N GLN A 284 -11.08 18.15 0.30
CA GLN A 284 -9.67 18.26 0.69
C GLN A 284 -8.99 16.89 0.82
N SER A 285 -9.74 15.84 1.12
CA SER A 285 -9.22 14.47 1.19
C SER A 285 -9.15 13.75 -0.16
N ARG A 286 -9.58 14.38 -1.26
CA ARG A 286 -9.56 13.73 -2.58
C ARG A 286 -8.13 13.48 -3.02
N LYS A 287 -7.88 12.24 -3.44
CA LYS A 287 -6.59 11.82 -3.97
C LYS A 287 -6.66 11.57 -5.48
N SER A 288 -5.50 11.67 -6.10
CA SER A 288 -5.23 11.26 -7.48
C SER A 288 -4.04 10.32 -7.50
N ILE A 289 -3.96 9.46 -8.51
CA ILE A 289 -2.73 8.73 -8.83
C ILE A 289 -1.88 9.64 -9.69
N LEU A 290 -0.73 10.06 -9.17
CA LEU A 290 0.32 10.69 -9.95
C LEU A 290 1.16 9.60 -10.62
N PHE A 291 1.36 9.75 -11.92
CA PHE A 291 2.11 8.83 -12.76
C PHE A 291 3.34 9.54 -13.31
N VAL A 292 4.52 9.09 -12.90
CA VAL A 292 5.82 9.65 -13.30
C VAL A 292 6.74 8.57 -13.85
N GLN A 293 7.74 8.97 -14.63
CA GLN A 293 8.78 8.08 -15.16
C GLN A 293 10.16 8.68 -14.93
N ASN A 294 11.12 7.86 -14.52
CA ASN A 294 12.51 8.30 -14.44
C ASN A 294 13.09 8.51 -15.83
N LYS A 295 13.91 9.56 -15.96
CA LYS A 295 14.66 9.84 -17.19
C LYS A 295 15.68 8.72 -17.43
N GLY A 296 15.85 8.34 -18.68
CA GLY A 296 16.70 7.24 -19.14
C GLY A 296 16.79 7.21 -20.66
N GLU A 297 17.25 6.09 -21.23
CA GLU A 297 17.51 6.00 -22.67
C GLU A 297 16.21 5.83 -23.49
N HIS A 298 15.18 5.27 -22.88
CA HIS A 298 13.92 4.90 -23.55
C HIS A 298 12.70 5.67 -23.05
N SER A 299 12.88 6.55 -22.09
CA SER A 299 11.83 7.42 -21.53
C SER A 299 11.84 8.79 -22.19
N GLU A 300 10.63 9.32 -22.40
CA GLU A 300 10.43 10.71 -22.80
C GLU A 300 9.17 11.26 -22.16
N GLN A 301 9.09 12.59 -22.08
CA GLN A 301 7.86 13.27 -21.66
C GLN A 301 6.73 12.90 -22.62
N ALA A 302 5.60 12.39 -22.09
CA ALA A 302 4.39 12.20 -22.88
C ALA A 302 4.04 13.48 -23.64
N LYS A 303 3.72 13.33 -24.93
CA LYS A 303 3.35 14.45 -25.82
C LYS A 303 2.18 15.24 -25.23
N GLU A 304 1.19 14.52 -24.73
CA GLU A 304 0.11 15.04 -23.92
C GLU A 304 0.09 14.29 -22.58
N VAL A 305 0.25 15.01 -21.48
CA VAL A 305 0.14 14.44 -20.13
C VAL A 305 -1.28 13.90 -19.94
N LEU A 306 -1.41 12.65 -19.46
CA LEU A 306 -2.71 12.08 -19.17
C LEU A 306 -3.38 12.88 -18.05
N VAL A 307 -4.54 13.46 -18.32
CA VAL A 307 -5.42 14.01 -17.29
C VAL A 307 -6.75 13.27 -17.38
N ALA A 308 -7.00 12.39 -16.42
CA ALA A 308 -8.20 11.56 -16.39
C ALA A 308 -8.92 11.68 -15.05
N LYS A 309 -10.24 11.51 -15.07
CA LYS A 309 -11.07 11.38 -13.87
C LYS A 309 -11.85 10.08 -13.94
N LEU A 310 -11.66 9.19 -12.97
CA LEU A 310 -12.45 7.97 -12.88
C LEU A 310 -13.84 8.29 -12.36
N GLY A 311 -14.85 7.71 -13.02
CA GLY A 311 -16.25 7.86 -12.63
C GLY A 311 -16.60 7.04 -11.38
N SER A 312 -16.17 5.78 -11.32
CA SER A 312 -16.36 4.90 -10.16
C SER A 312 -15.34 3.75 -10.19
N LEU A 313 -14.99 3.24 -9.01
CA LEU A 313 -14.24 1.98 -8.84
C LEU A 313 -15.17 0.78 -8.54
N LYS A 314 -16.49 1.00 -8.53
CA LYS A 314 -17.50 -0.04 -8.26
C LYS A 314 -18.30 -0.43 -9.50
N ASP A 315 -18.27 0.39 -10.54
CA ASP A 315 -18.95 0.16 -11.81
C ASP A 315 -17.97 -0.43 -12.85
N PRO A 316 -18.11 -1.72 -13.21
CA PRO A 316 -17.24 -2.37 -14.19
C PRO A 316 -17.22 -1.68 -15.55
N ALA A 317 -18.32 -1.06 -15.97
CA ALA A 317 -18.38 -0.36 -17.26
C ALA A 317 -17.53 0.91 -17.25
N LYS A 318 -17.54 1.65 -16.12
CA LYS A 318 -16.70 2.84 -15.94
C LYS A 318 -15.22 2.50 -15.85
N ILE A 319 -14.88 1.39 -15.20
CA ILE A 319 -13.50 0.88 -15.14
C ILE A 319 -13.03 0.50 -16.55
N THR A 320 -13.82 -0.28 -17.28
CA THR A 320 -13.50 -0.71 -18.66
C THR A 320 -13.31 0.49 -19.59
N GLN A 321 -14.17 1.51 -19.47
CA GLN A 321 -14.03 2.74 -20.24
C GLN A 321 -12.71 3.46 -19.94
N PHE A 322 -12.33 3.54 -18.67
CA PHE A 322 -11.05 4.13 -18.27
C PHE A 322 -9.87 3.34 -18.84
N PHE A 323 -9.93 2.00 -18.83
CA PHE A 323 -8.88 1.15 -19.38
C PHE A 323 -8.66 1.40 -20.88
N GLN A 324 -9.74 1.46 -21.66
CA GLN A 324 -9.67 1.79 -23.08
C GLN A 324 -9.09 3.19 -23.32
N GLN A 325 -9.46 4.17 -22.48
CA GLN A 325 -8.91 5.52 -22.55
C GLN A 325 -7.40 5.52 -22.25
N PHE A 326 -6.97 4.78 -21.23
CA PHE A 326 -5.57 4.67 -20.85
C PHE A 326 -4.73 4.00 -21.96
N GLU A 327 -5.21 2.90 -22.52
CA GLU A 327 -4.55 2.19 -23.64
C GLU A 327 -4.39 3.07 -24.88
N ALA A 328 -5.47 3.80 -25.25
CA ALA A 328 -5.45 4.72 -26.38
C ALA A 328 -4.46 5.87 -26.15
N TRP A 329 -4.46 6.43 -24.93
CA TRP A 329 -3.52 7.47 -24.54
C TRP A 329 -2.07 6.96 -24.57
N LYS A 330 -1.80 5.81 -23.94
CA LYS A 330 -0.47 5.18 -23.90
C LYS A 330 0.08 4.99 -25.31
N SER A 331 -0.71 4.39 -26.20
CA SER A 331 -0.30 4.10 -27.58
C SER A 331 0.05 5.35 -28.40
N SER A 332 -0.50 6.52 -28.02
CA SER A 332 -0.30 7.78 -28.74
C SER A 332 0.83 8.63 -28.14
N ASN A 333 1.10 8.46 -26.84
CA ASN A 333 1.88 9.40 -26.04
C ASN A 333 3.11 8.80 -25.35
N LEU A 334 3.13 7.50 -25.08
CA LEU A 334 4.29 6.79 -24.53
C LEU A 334 4.94 5.95 -25.64
N LYS A 335 6.27 5.91 -25.65
CA LYS A 335 7.05 5.11 -26.60
C LYS A 335 7.40 3.75 -26.04
#